data_AF-A0A068RZD0-F1
#
_entry.id   AF-A0A068RZD0-F1
#
_cell.length_a   1.000
_cell.length_b   1.000
_cell.length_c   1.000
_cell.angle_alpha   90.00
_cell.angle_beta   90.00
_cell.angle_gamma   90.00
#
_symmetry.space_group_name_H-M   'P 1'
#
loop_
_entity.id
_entity.type
_entity.pdbx_description
1 polymer ?
#
loop_
_entity_poly.entity_id
_entity_poly.type
_entity_poly.pdbx_seq_one_letter_code
_entity_poly.pdbx_strand_id
1 'polypeptide(L)'
;MSFQITPQLYEKIKHFAKFPQTAVSLRQMVMFGPRPSKGTMFKASQFLHEELPIRLAHRVKELEELPGHLSEMPSIVRVKNWYAQSFKDLLDLPPPTLSSTMKERIKQASRKKPYLPHHVVNPTPPPPPAHTNLHPVIPIGHRYYTNVEEIDCSPEVLTYTENFVKTIEQIKQRHDPVVMTVAQGILEYKELLKSNTMDTEVQQFLDRFYMSRMGIRMLIGQHSALYRDPVQKNYVGVICTKTNIREIVKDAISNARYICEEHYDIFKAPDVQVYCPGDIEFMYVPSHLMHMVFELLKNSLRAVVERYGKDYEDEYPPVKVAIAHGKEDITIKISDEGGGVPRSGIPLVWTYMYTTAKRQDIERPDEDRSDFNAPMAGFGYGLPLSRLYARYFGGDLKLISMEGYGTDAYLHLNRLSNSDEPLIELISIMNEDTDNVTFPTETIQAVFKNSWKESSTKANKDSIQLSCEFLRLFTTEAVHRAAAETDRSTDNESKRLMTESLEQILPQLLLDF
;
A
#
# COMPACT_ATOMS: atom_id res chain seq x y z
N MET A 1 -24.66 13.93 15.35
CA MET A 1 -23.66 13.86 16.43
C MET A 1 -22.42 13.18 15.88
N SER A 2 -21.22 13.69 16.15
CA SER A 2 -19.96 13.04 15.75
C SER A 2 -19.76 11.76 16.57
N PHE A 3 -19.31 10.68 15.93
CA PHE A 3 -18.97 9.44 16.62
C PHE A 3 -17.81 9.65 17.59
N GLN A 4 -17.87 9.00 18.76
CA GLN A 4 -16.81 9.05 19.77
C GLN A 4 -16.44 7.64 20.22
N ILE A 5 -15.13 7.42 20.39
CA ILE A 5 -14.57 6.13 20.83
C ILE A 5 -14.80 6.00 22.34
N THR A 6 -15.60 5.02 22.75
CA THR A 6 -15.81 4.71 24.18
C THR A 6 -14.59 3.96 24.74
N PRO A 7 -14.31 4.04 26.06
CA PRO A 7 -13.20 3.30 26.66
C PRO A 7 -13.27 1.79 26.40
N GLN A 8 -14.47 1.20 26.41
CA GLN A 8 -14.68 -0.21 26.12
C GLN A 8 -14.37 -0.58 24.66
N LEU A 9 -14.75 0.30 23.71
CA LEU A 9 -14.43 0.09 22.31
C LEU A 9 -12.93 0.20 22.07
N TYR A 10 -12.27 1.14 22.74
CA TYR A 10 -10.84 1.36 22.64
C TYR A 10 -10.02 0.14 23.10
N GLU A 11 -10.40 -0.50 24.20
CA GLU A 11 -9.75 -1.74 24.65
C GLU A 11 -9.89 -2.89 23.63
N LYS A 12 -11.05 -2.99 22.97
CA LYS A 12 -11.21 -3.95 21.85
C LYS A 12 -10.31 -3.60 20.67
N ILE A 13 -10.20 -2.33 20.30
CA ILE A 13 -9.30 -1.89 19.22
C ILE A 13 -7.86 -2.27 19.54
N LYS A 14 -7.38 -1.98 20.76
CA LYS A 14 -6.04 -2.39 21.23
C LYS A 14 -5.83 -3.89 21.17
N HIS A 15 -6.82 -4.68 21.56
CA HIS A 15 -6.76 -6.14 21.47
C HIS A 15 -6.61 -6.61 20.02
N PHE A 16 -7.46 -6.11 19.11
CA PHE A 16 -7.42 -6.51 17.71
C PHE A 16 -6.16 -6.04 16.97
N ALA A 17 -5.60 -4.90 17.37
CA ALA A 17 -4.35 -4.38 16.81
C ALA A 17 -3.11 -5.24 17.10
N LYS A 18 -3.21 -6.23 18.00
CA LYS A 18 -2.12 -7.19 18.29
C LYS A 18 -2.06 -8.36 17.31
N PHE A 19 -3.14 -8.62 16.56
CA PHE A 19 -3.16 -9.74 15.63
C PHE A 19 -2.45 -9.39 14.31
N PRO A 20 -1.72 -10.35 13.71
CA PRO A 20 -1.13 -10.16 12.39
C PRO A 20 -2.22 -10.09 11.31
N GLN A 21 -1.94 -9.35 10.24
CA GLN A 21 -2.78 -9.30 9.05
C GLN A 21 -2.49 -10.49 8.14
N THR A 22 -3.47 -10.92 7.35
CA THR A 22 -3.32 -12.04 6.40
C THR A 22 -3.20 -11.53 4.97
N ALA A 23 -2.08 -11.80 4.29
CA ALA A 23 -1.84 -11.29 2.93
C ALA A 23 -2.68 -12.05 1.90
N VAL A 24 -3.19 -11.34 0.90
CA VAL A 24 -3.96 -11.92 -0.22
C VAL A 24 -3.40 -11.45 -1.57
N SER A 25 -3.01 -12.39 -2.44
CA SER A 25 -2.57 -12.09 -3.81
C SER A 25 -3.72 -12.13 -4.84
N LEU A 26 -3.52 -11.45 -5.99
CA LEU A 26 -4.47 -11.48 -7.11
C LEU A 26 -4.80 -12.91 -7.57
N ARG A 27 -3.80 -13.79 -7.62
CA ARG A 27 -4.01 -15.20 -7.96
C ARG A 27 -4.98 -15.89 -7.01
N GLN A 28 -4.89 -15.62 -5.70
CA GLN A 28 -5.85 -16.17 -4.72
C GLN A 28 -7.24 -15.57 -4.92
N MET A 29 -7.35 -14.27 -5.18
CA MET A 29 -8.64 -13.60 -5.41
C MET A 29 -9.36 -14.10 -6.66
N VAL A 30 -8.62 -14.53 -7.68
CA VAL A 30 -9.18 -15.04 -8.95
C VAL A 30 -9.65 -16.50 -8.85
N MET A 31 -9.20 -17.26 -7.85
CA MET A 31 -9.65 -18.63 -7.60
C MET A 31 -11.16 -18.75 -7.33
N PHE A 32 -11.82 -17.66 -6.93
CA PHE A 32 -13.28 -17.59 -6.79
C PHE A 32 -14.02 -17.90 -8.10
N GLY A 33 -13.38 -17.61 -9.24
CA GLY A 33 -14.00 -17.68 -10.54
C GLY A 33 -15.14 -16.66 -10.73
N PRO A 34 -15.73 -16.59 -11.92
CA PRO A 34 -16.77 -15.60 -12.24
C PRO A 34 -18.11 -15.89 -11.54
N ARG A 35 -18.30 -17.09 -10.99
CA ARG A 35 -19.52 -17.54 -10.31
C ARG A 35 -19.18 -18.39 -9.08
N PRO A 36 -18.76 -17.77 -7.97
CA PRO A 36 -18.51 -18.51 -6.74
C PRO A 36 -19.81 -19.13 -6.19
N SER A 37 -19.72 -20.31 -5.57
CA SER A 37 -20.85 -20.92 -4.89
C SER A 37 -21.27 -20.09 -3.67
N LYS A 38 -22.53 -20.20 -3.25
CA LYS A 38 -23.04 -19.55 -2.03
C LYS A 38 -22.22 -19.95 -0.79
N GLY A 39 -21.80 -21.22 -0.69
CA GLY A 39 -20.95 -21.71 0.38
C GLY A 39 -19.55 -21.10 0.37
N THR A 40 -18.96 -20.94 -0.82
CA THR A 40 -17.65 -20.28 -1.00
C THR A 40 -17.74 -18.80 -0.59
N MET A 41 -18.81 -18.11 -0.99
CA MET A 41 -19.05 -16.72 -0.59
C MET A 41 -19.25 -16.58 0.91
N PHE A 42 -20.04 -17.44 1.53
CA PHE A 42 -20.19 -17.47 2.98
C PHE A 42 -18.85 -17.62 3.70
N LYS A 43 -17.99 -18.53 3.23
CA LYS A 43 -16.69 -18.72 3.88
C LYS A 43 -15.78 -17.51 3.72
N ALA A 44 -15.80 -16.85 2.56
CA ALA A 44 -15.09 -15.60 2.34
C ALA A 44 -15.62 -14.47 3.24
N SER A 45 -16.94 -14.40 3.48
CA SER A 45 -17.53 -13.45 4.43
C SER A 45 -17.04 -13.71 5.85
N GLN A 46 -16.90 -14.97 6.27
CA GLN A 46 -16.33 -15.28 7.59
C GLN A 46 -14.88 -14.82 7.71
N PHE A 47 -14.06 -15.10 6.68
CA PHE A 47 -12.67 -14.62 6.67
C PHE A 47 -12.61 -13.10 6.79
N LEU A 48 -13.40 -12.37 6.00
CA LEU A 48 -13.39 -10.90 6.05
C LEU A 48 -13.98 -10.34 7.35
N HIS A 49 -14.93 -11.03 7.98
CA HIS A 49 -15.45 -10.65 9.29
C HIS A 49 -14.40 -10.82 10.41
N GLU A 50 -13.43 -11.71 10.23
CA GLU A 50 -12.28 -11.86 11.14
C GLU A 50 -11.14 -10.89 10.80
N GLU A 51 -10.83 -10.73 9.51
CA GLU A 51 -9.67 -9.98 9.00
C GLU A 51 -9.87 -8.44 8.98
N LEU A 52 -11.03 -7.95 8.53
CA LEU A 52 -11.27 -6.50 8.42
C LEU A 52 -11.20 -5.78 9.77
N PRO A 53 -11.72 -6.31 10.89
CA PRO A 53 -11.54 -5.68 12.20
C PRO A 53 -10.06 -5.53 12.59
N ILE A 54 -9.20 -6.51 12.26
CA ILE A 54 -7.76 -6.43 12.52
C ILE A 54 -7.16 -5.25 11.73
N ARG A 55 -7.41 -5.18 10.42
CA ARG A 55 -6.87 -4.11 9.57
C ARG A 55 -7.36 -2.72 10.00
N LEU A 56 -8.64 -2.60 10.34
CA LEU A 56 -9.23 -1.33 10.82
C LEU A 56 -8.65 -0.93 12.18
N ALA A 57 -8.45 -1.88 13.10
CA ALA A 57 -7.83 -1.61 14.41
C ALA A 57 -6.40 -1.09 14.28
N HIS A 58 -5.61 -1.68 13.37
CA HIS A 58 -4.26 -1.18 13.04
C HIS A 58 -4.32 0.28 12.58
N ARG A 59 -5.30 0.65 11.73
CA ARG A 59 -5.45 2.05 11.27
C ARG A 59 -5.79 3.01 12.38
N VAL A 60 -6.69 2.64 13.31
CA VAL A 60 -7.03 3.50 14.45
C VAL A 60 -5.80 3.76 15.31
N LYS A 61 -5.01 2.70 15.59
CA LYS A 61 -3.79 2.81 16.39
C LYS A 61 -2.74 3.69 15.70
N GLU A 62 -2.45 3.44 14.43
CA GLU A 62 -1.48 4.23 13.67
C GLU A 62 -1.86 5.72 13.58
N LEU A 63 -3.15 6.05 13.40
CA LEU A 63 -3.62 7.44 13.36
C LEU A 63 -3.51 8.14 14.72
N GLU A 64 -3.56 7.38 15.82
CA GLU A 64 -3.39 7.91 17.17
C GLU A 64 -1.94 8.16 17.53
N GLU A 65 -1.04 7.31 17.05
CA GLU A 65 0.41 7.36 17.29
C GLU A 65 1.16 8.32 16.33
N LEU A 66 0.42 9.08 15.50
CA LEU A 66 0.98 10.07 14.58
C LEU A 66 1.80 11.15 15.31
N PRO A 67 3.02 11.48 14.83
CA PRO A 67 3.95 12.35 15.56
C PRO A 67 3.55 13.83 15.55
N GLY A 68 4.18 14.60 16.44
CA GLY A 68 4.24 16.06 16.38
C GLY A 68 2.91 16.80 16.46
N HIS A 69 1.90 16.27 17.16
CA HIS A 69 0.51 16.77 17.22
C HIS A 69 -0.33 16.57 15.96
N LEU A 70 0.18 15.87 14.94
CA LEU A 70 -0.61 15.57 13.74
C LEU A 70 -1.84 14.69 14.07
N SER A 71 -1.74 13.81 15.06
CA SER A 71 -2.86 12.99 15.55
C SER A 71 -4.03 13.81 16.13
N GLU A 72 -3.78 15.06 16.53
CA GLU A 72 -4.75 15.97 17.13
C GLU A 72 -5.49 16.83 16.10
N MET A 73 -5.03 16.83 14.83
CA MET A 73 -5.65 17.63 13.78
C MET A 73 -7.11 17.20 13.57
N PRO A 74 -8.08 18.14 13.51
CA PRO A 74 -9.51 17.83 13.41
C PRO A 74 -9.84 16.83 12.29
N SER A 75 -9.20 16.98 11.13
CA SER A 75 -9.40 16.08 10.00
C SER A 75 -8.83 14.67 10.25
N ILE A 76 -7.70 14.55 10.94
CA ILE A 76 -7.11 13.26 11.32
C ILE A 76 -7.97 12.55 12.37
N VAL A 77 -8.45 13.29 13.38
CA VAL A 77 -9.39 12.78 14.39
C VAL A 77 -10.70 12.29 13.74
N ARG A 78 -11.21 13.02 12.74
CA ARG A 78 -12.40 12.60 11.97
C ARG A 78 -12.19 11.25 11.28
N VAL A 79 -11.06 11.08 10.60
CA VAL A 79 -10.70 9.81 9.94
C VAL A 79 -10.54 8.69 10.95
N LYS A 80 -9.86 8.95 12.08
CA LYS A 80 -9.72 7.98 13.19
C LYS A 80 -11.09 7.48 13.67
N ASN A 81 -12.04 8.40 13.85
CA ASN A 81 -13.41 8.07 14.26
C ASN A 81 -14.17 7.25 13.20
N TRP A 82 -13.96 7.48 11.90
CA TRP A 82 -14.55 6.66 10.83
C TRP A 82 -14.05 5.21 10.85
N TYR A 83 -12.75 5.01 11.07
CA TYR A 83 -12.17 3.67 11.23
C TYR A 83 -12.73 2.97 12.48
N ALA A 84 -12.79 3.68 13.61
CA ALA A 84 -13.32 3.12 14.86
C ALA A 84 -14.82 2.79 14.78
N GLN A 85 -15.63 3.61 14.09
CA GLN A 85 -17.03 3.31 13.82
C GLN A 85 -17.18 2.05 12.96
N SER A 86 -16.35 1.91 11.92
CA SER A 86 -16.40 0.75 11.02
C SER A 86 -15.96 -0.54 11.71
N PHE A 87 -14.96 -0.43 12.58
CA PHE A 87 -14.55 -1.52 13.46
C PHE A 87 -15.71 -1.96 14.37
N LYS A 88 -16.42 -1.00 14.99
CA LYS A 88 -17.60 -1.27 15.81
C LYS A 88 -18.72 -1.93 14.99
N ASP A 89 -19.03 -1.41 13.79
CA ASP A 89 -20.09 -1.96 12.94
C ASP A 89 -19.87 -3.43 12.58
N LEU A 90 -18.61 -3.83 12.35
CA LEU A 90 -18.27 -5.23 12.14
C LEU A 90 -18.44 -6.06 13.41
N LEU A 91 -17.94 -5.59 14.55
CA LEU A 91 -18.08 -6.30 15.83
C LEU A 91 -19.51 -6.49 16.31
N ASP A 92 -20.40 -5.56 15.96
CA ASP A 92 -21.80 -5.62 16.32
C ASP A 92 -22.61 -6.55 15.39
N LEU A 93 -22.02 -7.02 14.28
CA LEU A 93 -22.66 -8.04 13.46
C LEU A 93 -22.74 -9.36 14.21
N PRO A 94 -23.94 -9.99 14.30
CA PRO A 94 -24.06 -11.26 14.95
C PRO A 94 -23.26 -12.33 14.20
N PRO A 95 -22.51 -13.20 14.90
CA PRO A 95 -21.84 -14.32 14.25
C PRO A 95 -22.87 -15.28 13.65
N PRO A 96 -22.54 -15.99 12.56
CA PRO A 96 -23.49 -16.88 11.93
C PRO A 96 -23.79 -18.08 12.84
N THR A 97 -25.06 -18.41 13.01
CA THR A 97 -25.50 -19.64 13.66
C THR A 97 -25.30 -20.83 12.72
N LEU A 98 -24.38 -21.71 13.08
CA LEU A 98 -24.05 -22.89 12.27
C LEU A 98 -24.53 -24.16 12.97
N SER A 99 -25.29 -25.00 12.24
CA SER A 99 -25.62 -26.35 12.70
C SER A 99 -24.34 -27.19 12.86
N SER A 100 -24.37 -28.19 13.74
CA SER A 100 -23.25 -29.12 13.96
C SER A 100 -22.80 -29.77 12.65
N THR A 101 -23.76 -30.22 11.84
CA THR A 101 -23.51 -30.81 10.52
C THR A 101 -22.80 -29.84 9.57
N MET A 102 -23.18 -28.56 9.56
CA MET A 102 -22.56 -27.56 8.70
C MET A 102 -21.14 -27.23 9.14
N LYS A 103 -20.89 -27.14 10.46
CA LYS A 103 -19.53 -26.99 11.01
C LYS A 103 -18.61 -28.14 10.59
N GLU A 104 -19.11 -29.38 10.62
CA GLU A 104 -18.37 -30.56 10.16
C GLU A 104 -18.08 -30.53 8.66
N ARG A 105 -19.06 -30.16 7.84
CA ARG A 105 -18.86 -30.04 6.37
C ARG A 105 -17.85 -28.96 6.01
N ILE A 106 -17.91 -27.79 6.66
CA ILE A 106 -16.89 -26.73 6.48
C ILE A 106 -15.52 -27.28 6.84
N LYS A 107 -15.40 -27.97 7.99
CA LYS A 107 -14.14 -28.57 8.44
C LYS A 107 -13.61 -29.64 7.47
N GLN A 108 -14.49 -30.42 6.85
CA GLN A 108 -14.13 -31.41 5.83
C GLN A 108 -13.71 -30.76 4.51
N ALA A 109 -14.45 -29.75 4.03
CA ALA A 109 -14.11 -28.99 2.83
C ALA A 109 -12.75 -28.29 2.98
N SER A 110 -12.48 -27.70 4.15
CA SER A 110 -11.17 -27.13 4.48
C SER A 110 -10.04 -28.15 4.42
N ARG A 111 -10.27 -29.44 4.74
CA ARG A 111 -9.24 -30.49 4.67
C ARG A 111 -8.84 -30.86 3.23
N LYS A 112 -9.74 -30.69 2.25
CA LYS A 112 -9.39 -30.85 0.83
C LYS A 112 -8.48 -29.67 0.45
N LYS A 113 -7.16 -29.83 0.57
CA LYS A 113 -6.19 -28.77 0.23
C LYS A 113 -6.36 -28.37 -1.25
N PRO A 114 -6.90 -27.18 -1.58
CA PRO A 114 -6.74 -26.67 -2.93
C PRO A 114 -5.24 -26.38 -3.11
N TYR A 115 -4.71 -26.69 -4.29
CA TYR A 115 -3.38 -26.22 -4.66
C TYR A 115 -3.40 -24.68 -4.67
N LEU A 116 -2.70 -24.06 -3.72
CA LEU A 116 -2.52 -22.61 -3.73
C LEU A 116 -1.44 -22.28 -4.77
N PRO A 117 -1.68 -21.30 -5.66
CA PRO A 117 -0.64 -20.87 -6.59
C PRO A 117 0.61 -20.44 -5.85
N HIS A 118 1.79 -20.75 -6.40
CA HIS A 118 3.05 -20.22 -5.90
C HIS A 118 2.99 -18.69 -5.92
N HIS A 119 3.23 -18.07 -4.75
CA HIS A 119 3.35 -16.63 -4.58
C HIS A 119 4.83 -16.25 -4.43
N VAL A 120 5.15 -14.99 -4.72
CA VAL A 120 6.49 -14.43 -4.55
C VAL A 120 6.36 -13.20 -3.67
N VAL A 121 7.33 -13.00 -2.76
CA VAL A 121 7.38 -11.80 -1.92
C VAL A 121 7.41 -10.57 -2.84
N ASN A 122 6.59 -9.57 -2.52
CA ASN A 122 6.61 -8.33 -3.25
C ASN A 122 7.99 -7.66 -3.09
N PRO A 123 8.73 -7.40 -4.18
CA PRO A 123 10.06 -6.81 -4.10
C PRO A 123 10.05 -5.32 -3.74
N THR A 124 8.88 -4.68 -3.63
CA THR A 124 8.77 -3.24 -3.35
C THR A 124 7.55 -2.93 -2.47
N PRO A 125 7.72 -2.35 -1.27
CA PRO A 125 8.95 -1.85 -0.61
C PRO A 125 9.93 -2.98 -0.20
N PRO A 126 11.20 -2.67 0.15
CA PRO A 126 12.14 -3.67 0.63
C PRO A 126 11.50 -4.48 1.78
N PRO A 127 11.63 -5.82 1.78
CA PRO A 127 11.05 -6.63 2.83
C PRO A 127 11.62 -6.20 4.18
N PRO A 128 10.83 -6.25 5.27
CA PRO A 128 11.37 -6.04 6.61
C PRO A 128 12.59 -6.97 6.82
N PRO A 129 13.59 -6.56 7.62
CA PRO A 129 14.74 -7.41 7.92
C PRO A 129 14.22 -8.77 8.40
N ALA A 130 14.78 -9.84 7.83
CA ALA A 130 14.27 -11.20 7.97
C ALA A 130 14.21 -11.66 9.43
N HIS A 131 13.13 -11.34 10.12
CA HIS A 131 12.76 -11.95 11.37
C HIS A 131 11.98 -13.22 11.03
N THR A 132 12.68 -14.35 11.20
CA THR A 132 12.23 -15.74 11.08
C THR A 132 11.53 -16.13 9.76
N ASN A 133 12.11 -17.12 9.06
CA ASN A 133 11.46 -17.92 8.01
C ASN A 133 10.30 -18.77 8.54
N LEU A 134 9.45 -18.20 9.39
CA LEU A 134 8.15 -18.74 9.70
C LEU A 134 7.18 -17.92 8.88
N HIS A 135 7.00 -18.27 7.60
CA HIS A 135 5.69 -18.02 7.00
C HIS A 135 4.70 -18.67 7.96
N PRO A 136 3.86 -17.91 8.68
CA PRO A 136 2.86 -18.55 9.52
C PRO A 136 2.05 -19.39 8.56
N VAL A 137 2.09 -20.72 8.71
CA VAL A 137 1.22 -21.60 7.97
C VAL A 137 -0.18 -21.12 8.31
N ILE A 138 -0.80 -20.34 7.41
CA ILE A 138 -2.11 -19.76 7.65
C ILE A 138 -3.00 -20.95 7.99
N PRO A 139 -3.55 -21.01 9.22
CA PRO A 139 -4.40 -22.11 9.62
C PRO A 139 -5.43 -22.32 8.52
N ILE A 140 -5.67 -23.57 8.13
CA ILE A 140 -6.52 -23.89 6.96
C ILE A 140 -7.92 -23.23 7.09
N GLY A 141 -8.37 -22.91 8.30
CA GLY A 141 -9.60 -22.17 8.59
C GLY A 141 -9.60 -20.65 8.30
N HIS A 142 -8.43 -20.03 8.09
CA HIS A 142 -8.22 -18.59 7.83
C HIS A 142 -7.77 -18.30 6.39
N ARG A 143 -8.11 -19.15 5.42
CA ARG A 143 -7.82 -18.86 4.01
C ARG A 143 -8.87 -17.95 3.41
N TYR A 144 -8.46 -16.94 2.65
CA TYR A 144 -9.38 -16.07 1.92
C TYR A 144 -10.26 -16.86 0.95
N TYR A 145 -9.67 -17.78 0.18
CA TYR A 145 -10.39 -18.70 -0.70
C TYR A 145 -10.43 -20.13 -0.11
N THR A 146 -11.63 -20.69 -0.04
CA THR A 146 -11.87 -22.11 0.22
C THR A 146 -12.98 -22.56 -0.72
N ASN A 147 -12.73 -23.60 -1.53
CA ASN A 147 -13.79 -24.16 -2.37
C ASN A 147 -14.79 -24.91 -1.47
N VAL A 148 -16.02 -24.40 -1.42
CA VAL A 148 -17.12 -24.96 -0.64
C VAL A 148 -18.36 -25.08 -1.53
N GLU A 149 -18.28 -25.91 -2.57
CA GLU A 149 -19.39 -26.20 -3.49
C GLU A 149 -20.49 -27.09 -2.88
N GLU A 150 -20.12 -28.01 -1.98
CA GLU A 150 -21.01 -29.08 -1.46
C GLU A 150 -21.83 -28.69 -0.21
N ILE A 151 -21.84 -27.40 0.20
CA ILE A 151 -22.59 -26.96 1.38
C ILE A 151 -23.94 -26.37 0.98
N ASP A 152 -25.00 -26.97 1.54
CA ASP A 152 -26.34 -26.40 1.49
C ASP A 152 -26.42 -25.18 2.42
N CYS A 153 -26.65 -24.01 1.85
CA CYS A 153 -26.69 -22.75 2.59
C CYS A 153 -28.09 -22.50 3.14
N SER A 154 -28.25 -22.63 4.45
CA SER A 154 -29.50 -22.30 5.13
C SER A 154 -29.89 -20.83 4.92
N PRO A 155 -31.18 -20.48 5.06
CA PRO A 155 -31.62 -19.07 5.00
C PRO A 155 -30.86 -18.15 5.97
N GLU A 156 -30.48 -18.65 7.14
CA GLU A 156 -29.68 -17.92 8.14
C GLU A 156 -28.27 -17.56 7.61
N VAL A 157 -27.61 -18.50 6.93
CA VAL A 157 -26.30 -18.29 6.29
C VAL A 157 -26.38 -17.22 5.21
N LEU A 158 -27.40 -17.31 4.35
CA LEU A 158 -27.61 -16.34 3.28
C LEU A 158 -27.91 -14.94 3.84
N THR A 159 -28.74 -14.87 4.88
CA THR A 159 -29.07 -13.62 5.57
C THR A 159 -27.83 -13.02 6.23
N TYR A 160 -27.00 -13.82 6.87
CA TYR A 160 -25.73 -13.38 7.44
C TYR A 160 -24.80 -12.80 6.36
N THR A 161 -24.61 -13.51 5.23
CA THR A 161 -23.77 -13.03 4.13
C THR A 161 -24.31 -11.73 3.54
N GLU A 162 -25.62 -11.62 3.32
CA GLU A 162 -26.26 -10.40 2.83
C GLU A 162 -26.04 -9.22 3.79
N ASN A 163 -26.23 -9.44 5.09
CA ASN A 163 -26.01 -8.40 6.11
C ASN A 163 -24.53 -7.99 6.19
N PHE A 164 -23.61 -8.96 6.12
CA PHE A 164 -22.18 -8.69 6.09
C PHE A 164 -21.80 -7.84 4.87
N VAL A 165 -22.29 -8.20 3.67
CA VAL A 165 -22.04 -7.45 2.43
C VAL A 165 -22.56 -6.01 2.55
N LYS A 166 -23.78 -5.81 3.06
CA LYS A 166 -24.32 -4.47 3.32
C LYS A 166 -23.42 -3.66 4.27
N THR A 167 -22.93 -4.27 5.35
CA THR A 167 -22.06 -3.58 6.31
C THR A 167 -20.74 -3.16 5.66
N ILE A 168 -20.06 -4.03 4.91
CA ILE A 168 -18.80 -3.65 4.27
C ILE A 168 -19.00 -2.60 3.15
N GLU A 169 -20.15 -2.60 2.47
CA GLU A 169 -20.53 -1.56 1.50
C GLU A 169 -20.70 -0.20 2.18
N GLN A 170 -21.35 -0.14 3.34
CA GLN A 170 -21.45 1.07 4.15
C GLN A 170 -20.08 1.55 4.65
N ILE A 171 -19.19 0.62 5.04
CA ILE A 171 -17.82 0.94 5.42
C ILE A 171 -17.06 1.55 4.23
N LYS A 172 -17.17 0.96 3.04
CA LYS A 172 -16.56 1.48 1.80
C LYS A 172 -16.99 2.92 1.55
N GLN A 173 -18.30 3.19 1.58
CA GLN A 173 -18.87 4.53 1.36
C GLN A 173 -18.36 5.54 2.41
N ARG A 174 -18.37 5.17 3.69
CA ARG A 174 -17.83 6.01 4.77
C ARG A 174 -16.37 6.39 4.57
N HIS A 175 -15.60 5.53 3.90
CA HIS A 175 -14.16 5.71 3.69
C HIS A 175 -13.81 6.36 2.36
N ASP A 176 -14.77 6.65 1.48
CA ASP A 176 -14.53 7.35 0.21
C ASP A 176 -13.79 8.69 0.42
N PRO A 177 -14.20 9.60 1.33
CA PRO A 177 -13.54 10.91 1.50
C PRO A 177 -12.23 10.88 2.31
N VAL A 178 -11.69 9.70 2.66
CA VAL A 178 -10.53 9.58 3.56
C VAL A 178 -9.27 10.23 2.99
N VAL A 179 -8.95 10.03 1.71
CA VAL A 179 -7.73 10.61 1.11
C VAL A 179 -7.76 12.14 1.20
N MET A 180 -8.88 12.73 0.79
CA MET A 180 -9.08 14.18 0.83
C MET A 180 -9.09 14.72 2.26
N THR A 181 -9.69 13.99 3.20
CA THR A 181 -9.72 14.39 4.61
C THR A 181 -8.34 14.32 5.25
N VAL A 182 -7.55 13.27 4.98
CA VAL A 182 -6.17 13.19 5.48
C VAL A 182 -5.31 14.30 4.86
N ALA A 183 -5.46 14.57 3.57
CA ALA A 183 -4.77 15.71 2.93
C ALA A 183 -5.10 17.04 3.60
N GLN A 184 -6.36 17.26 3.97
CA GLN A 184 -6.77 18.42 4.75
C GLN A 184 -6.12 18.45 6.14
N GLY A 185 -6.02 17.32 6.84
CA GLY A 185 -5.33 17.21 8.12
C GLY A 185 -3.83 17.52 8.04
N ILE A 186 -3.20 17.14 6.93
CA ILE A 186 -1.80 17.49 6.64
C ILE A 186 -1.65 19.00 6.38
N LEU A 187 -2.62 19.65 5.73
CA LEU A 187 -2.62 21.11 5.59
C LEU A 187 -2.81 21.83 6.94
N GLU A 188 -3.76 21.39 7.76
CA GLU A 188 -3.96 21.90 9.13
C GLU A 188 -2.65 21.83 9.93
N TYR A 189 -1.95 20.70 9.81
CA TYR A 189 -0.67 20.48 10.47
C TYR A 189 0.45 21.40 9.96
N LYS A 190 0.52 21.59 8.64
CA LYS A 190 1.48 22.50 8.00
C LYS A 190 1.30 23.94 8.46
N GLU A 191 0.04 24.38 8.60
CA GLU A 191 -0.28 25.72 9.11
C GLU A 191 0.15 25.90 10.57
N LEU A 192 -0.01 24.87 11.40
CA LEU A 192 0.44 24.86 12.78
C LEU A 192 1.96 24.98 12.89
N LEU A 193 2.70 24.18 12.12
CA LEU A 193 4.17 24.15 12.16
C LEU A 193 4.83 25.39 11.56
N LYS A 194 4.12 26.15 10.72
CA LYS A 194 4.68 27.26 9.92
C LYS A 194 5.93 26.89 9.12
N SER A 195 6.11 25.60 8.82
CA SER A 195 7.24 25.06 8.06
C SER A 195 6.74 24.35 6.80
N ASN A 196 7.57 24.38 5.77
CA ASN A 196 7.32 23.66 4.51
C ASN A 196 8.06 22.31 4.45
N THR A 197 8.87 21.96 5.44
CA THR A 197 9.63 20.71 5.47
C THR A 197 8.83 19.62 6.18
N MET A 198 8.58 18.52 5.48
CA MET A 198 7.99 17.32 6.07
C MET A 198 9.00 16.50 6.83
N ASP A 199 8.56 15.98 7.97
CA ASP A 199 9.26 14.91 8.62
C ASP A 199 9.18 13.63 7.77
N THR A 200 10.31 12.94 7.67
CA THR A 200 10.41 11.64 6.99
C THR A 200 9.48 10.62 7.66
N GLU A 201 9.24 10.73 8.97
CA GLU A 201 8.32 9.86 9.70
C GLU A 201 6.88 9.96 9.19
N VAL A 202 6.39 11.20 8.95
CA VAL A 202 5.02 11.42 8.45
C VAL A 202 4.88 10.92 7.02
N GLN A 203 5.91 11.10 6.19
CA GLN A 203 5.92 10.54 4.83
C GLN A 203 5.78 9.01 4.84
N GLN A 204 6.61 8.34 5.64
CA GLN A 204 6.56 6.88 5.77
C GLN A 204 5.23 6.41 6.35
N PHE A 205 4.66 7.14 7.31
CA PHE A 205 3.32 6.87 7.82
C PHE A 205 2.27 6.94 6.70
N LEU A 206 2.26 8.02 5.90
CA LEU A 206 1.25 8.20 4.85
C LEU A 206 1.34 7.11 3.80
N ASP A 207 2.56 6.71 3.40
CA ASP A 207 2.77 5.58 2.50
C ASP A 207 2.15 4.30 3.08
N ARG A 208 2.42 4.00 4.36
CA ARG A 208 1.86 2.82 5.04
C ARG A 208 0.34 2.88 5.16
N PHE A 209 -0.17 4.04 5.55
CA PHE A 209 -1.60 4.30 5.73
C PHE A 209 -2.37 4.08 4.43
N TYR A 210 -1.91 4.66 3.32
CA TYR A 210 -2.58 4.52 2.03
C TYR A 210 -2.46 3.12 1.45
N MET A 211 -1.30 2.46 1.60
CA MET A 211 -1.12 1.07 1.18
C MET A 211 -2.12 0.13 1.87
N SER A 212 -2.28 0.25 3.19
CA SER A 212 -3.25 -0.57 3.93
C SER A 212 -4.70 -0.22 3.56
N ARG A 213 -5.03 1.07 3.39
CA ARG A 213 -6.37 1.48 2.92
C ARG A 213 -6.70 0.85 1.58
N MET A 214 -5.74 0.82 0.65
CA MET A 214 -5.90 0.17 -0.64
C MET A 214 -6.20 -1.31 -0.49
N GLY A 215 -5.50 -2.02 0.40
CA GLY A 215 -5.80 -3.43 0.70
C GLY A 215 -7.20 -3.65 1.29
N ILE A 216 -7.64 -2.80 2.22
CA ILE A 216 -9.01 -2.84 2.76
C ILE A 216 -10.04 -2.63 1.63
N ARG A 217 -9.84 -1.60 0.78
CA ARG A 217 -10.74 -1.29 -0.34
C ARG A 217 -10.75 -2.39 -1.40
N MET A 218 -9.60 -3.05 -1.63
CA MET A 218 -9.47 -4.19 -2.53
C MET A 218 -10.29 -5.38 -2.05
N LEU A 219 -10.15 -5.77 -0.78
CA LEU A 219 -10.91 -6.89 -0.20
C LEU A 219 -12.42 -6.63 -0.19
N ILE A 220 -12.84 -5.44 0.24
CA ILE A 220 -14.26 -5.06 0.27
C ILE A 220 -14.82 -5.00 -1.15
N GLY A 221 -14.10 -4.35 -2.07
CA GLY A 221 -14.49 -4.24 -3.48
C GLY A 221 -14.64 -5.59 -4.15
N GLN A 222 -13.67 -6.49 -3.96
CA GLN A 222 -13.72 -7.84 -4.49
C GLN A 222 -14.92 -8.63 -3.98
N HIS A 223 -15.18 -8.60 -2.66
CA HIS A 223 -16.27 -9.37 -2.08
C HIS A 223 -17.65 -8.83 -2.48
N SER A 224 -17.82 -7.50 -2.47
CA SER A 224 -19.06 -6.84 -2.90
C SER A 224 -19.35 -7.14 -4.38
N ALA A 225 -18.36 -6.99 -5.26
CA ALA A 225 -18.51 -7.27 -6.69
C ALA A 225 -18.86 -8.75 -6.97
N LEU A 226 -18.19 -9.70 -6.30
CA LEU A 226 -18.51 -11.13 -6.43
C LEU A 226 -19.93 -11.49 -5.95
N TYR A 227 -20.49 -10.69 -5.04
CA TYR A 227 -21.80 -10.95 -4.44
C TYR A 227 -22.96 -10.25 -5.16
N ARG A 228 -22.75 -9.02 -5.61
CA ARG A 228 -23.79 -8.14 -6.18
C ARG A 228 -23.79 -8.10 -7.69
N ASP A 229 -22.61 -8.03 -8.30
CA ASP A 229 -22.50 -7.63 -9.69
C ASP A 229 -22.94 -8.78 -10.61
N PRO A 230 -23.55 -8.46 -11.76
CA PRO A 230 -23.82 -9.46 -12.77
C PRO A 230 -22.51 -10.08 -13.27
N VAL A 231 -22.56 -11.37 -13.57
CA VAL A 231 -21.41 -12.11 -14.08
C VAL A 231 -20.97 -11.51 -15.40
N GLN A 232 -19.77 -10.92 -15.40
CA GLN A 232 -19.16 -10.35 -16.59
C GLN A 232 -18.08 -11.27 -17.16
N LYS A 233 -18.01 -11.36 -18.50
CA LYS A 233 -16.98 -12.14 -19.20
C LYS A 233 -15.59 -11.61 -18.85
N ASN A 234 -14.68 -12.51 -18.52
CA ASN A 234 -13.29 -12.22 -18.11
C ASN A 234 -13.15 -11.47 -16.76
N TYR A 235 -14.20 -11.36 -15.95
CA TYR A 235 -14.11 -10.74 -14.63
C TYR A 235 -14.28 -11.76 -13.50
N VAL A 236 -13.54 -11.55 -12.42
CA VAL A 236 -13.71 -12.20 -11.13
C VAL A 236 -13.73 -11.10 -10.07
N GLY A 237 -14.92 -10.67 -9.70
CA GLY A 237 -15.11 -9.47 -8.88
C GLY A 237 -14.58 -8.23 -9.62
N VAL A 238 -13.67 -7.50 -8.99
CA VAL A 238 -13.06 -6.28 -9.57
C VAL A 238 -11.87 -6.57 -10.50
N ILE A 239 -11.45 -7.83 -10.60
CA ILE A 239 -10.26 -8.24 -11.36
C ILE A 239 -10.69 -8.68 -12.76
N CYS A 240 -10.08 -8.10 -13.79
CA CYS A 240 -10.24 -8.55 -15.16
C CYS A 240 -9.06 -9.46 -15.54
N THR A 241 -9.35 -10.70 -15.93
CA THR A 241 -8.35 -11.70 -16.35
C THR A 241 -7.71 -11.39 -17.70
N LYS A 242 -8.32 -10.49 -18.47
CA LYS A 242 -7.88 -10.04 -19.79
C LYS A 242 -8.02 -8.52 -19.93
N THR A 243 -7.38 -7.78 -19.04
CA THR A 243 -7.34 -6.31 -19.09
C THR A 243 -6.61 -5.88 -20.35
N ASN A 244 -7.29 -5.19 -21.27
CA ASN A 244 -6.65 -4.61 -22.46
C ASN A 244 -6.07 -3.23 -22.10
N ILE A 245 -4.74 -3.15 -22.11
CA ILE A 245 -4.03 -1.92 -21.69
C ILE A 245 -4.27 -0.78 -22.67
N ARG A 246 -4.38 -1.07 -23.97
CA ARG A 246 -4.57 -0.04 -24.99
C ARG A 246 -5.91 0.66 -24.80
N GLU A 247 -6.96 -0.08 -24.46
CA GLU A 247 -8.29 0.47 -24.19
C GLU A 247 -8.25 1.36 -22.95
N ILE A 248 -7.69 0.88 -21.84
CA ILE A 248 -7.58 1.66 -20.60
C ILE A 248 -6.77 2.95 -20.80
N VAL A 249 -5.67 2.89 -21.55
CA VAL A 249 -4.86 4.08 -21.86
C VAL A 249 -5.64 5.07 -22.74
N LYS A 250 -6.41 4.61 -23.73
CA LYS A 250 -7.23 5.49 -24.57
C LYS A 250 -8.34 6.18 -23.78
N ASP A 251 -8.98 5.46 -22.88
CA ASP A 251 -10.01 6.02 -22.00
C ASP A 251 -9.40 7.06 -21.06
N ALA A 252 -8.24 6.75 -20.47
CA ALA A 252 -7.50 7.67 -19.61
C ALA A 252 -7.09 8.96 -20.35
N ILE A 253 -6.66 8.84 -21.61
CA ILE A 253 -6.34 9.98 -22.48
C ILE A 253 -7.57 10.85 -22.70
N SER A 254 -8.69 10.24 -23.08
CA SER A 254 -9.93 10.97 -23.37
C SER A 254 -10.38 11.77 -22.14
N ASN A 255 -10.37 11.14 -20.96
CA ASN A 255 -10.77 11.78 -19.71
C ASN A 255 -9.78 12.87 -19.27
N ALA A 256 -8.47 12.63 -19.37
CA ALA A 256 -7.45 13.60 -18.97
C ALA A 256 -7.45 14.83 -19.89
N ARG A 257 -7.66 14.65 -21.20
CA ARG A 257 -7.79 15.75 -22.17
C ARG A 257 -9.04 16.59 -21.90
N TYR A 258 -10.19 15.94 -21.68
CA TYR A 258 -11.43 16.63 -21.35
C TYR A 258 -11.27 17.52 -20.10
N ILE A 259 -10.68 16.99 -19.02
CA ILE A 259 -10.44 17.77 -17.80
C ILE A 259 -9.42 18.89 -18.03
N CYS A 260 -8.42 18.67 -18.88
CA CYS A 260 -7.45 19.69 -19.24
C CYS A 260 -8.11 20.85 -20.01
N GLU A 261 -8.99 20.53 -20.97
CA GLU A 261 -9.75 21.50 -21.76
C GLU A 261 -10.66 22.34 -20.85
N GLU A 262 -11.44 21.68 -19.98
CA GLU A 262 -12.35 22.34 -19.04
C GLU A 262 -11.59 23.24 -18.05
N HIS A 263 -10.47 22.77 -17.50
CA HIS A 263 -9.74 23.52 -16.47
C HIS A 263 -9.01 24.74 -17.03
N TYR A 264 -8.38 24.60 -18.20
CA TYR A 264 -7.63 25.69 -18.82
C TYR A 264 -8.48 26.56 -19.74
N ASP A 265 -9.77 26.26 -19.92
CA ASP A 265 -10.65 26.99 -20.84
C ASP A 265 -10.02 27.09 -22.24
N ILE A 266 -9.65 25.93 -22.77
CA ILE A 266 -9.09 25.74 -24.11
C ILE A 266 -9.99 24.76 -24.88
N PHE A 267 -10.15 24.97 -26.17
CA PHE A 267 -10.85 24.09 -27.11
C PHE A 267 -10.14 22.77 -27.39
N LYS A 268 -8.81 22.73 -27.31
CA LYS A 268 -7.96 21.58 -27.68
C LYS A 268 -6.80 21.39 -26.71
N ALA A 269 -6.88 20.35 -25.88
CA ALA A 269 -5.74 19.91 -25.08
C ALA A 269 -4.60 19.37 -25.96
N PRO A 270 -3.35 19.32 -25.46
CA PRO A 270 -2.23 18.70 -26.16
C PRO A 270 -2.56 17.30 -26.67
N ASP A 271 -2.13 17.01 -27.91
CA ASP A 271 -2.37 15.70 -28.50
C ASP A 271 -1.57 14.60 -27.78
N VAL A 272 -2.17 13.41 -27.64
CA VAL A 272 -1.51 12.27 -27.00
C VAL A 272 -1.29 11.14 -28.02
N GLN A 273 -0.03 10.83 -28.28
CA GLN A 273 0.38 9.81 -29.25
C GLN A 273 0.68 8.50 -28.55
N VAL A 274 -0.04 7.43 -28.92
CA VAL A 274 0.11 6.10 -28.32
C VAL A 274 0.92 5.17 -29.22
N TYR A 275 2.07 4.73 -28.74
CA TYR A 275 2.95 3.76 -29.35
C TYR A 275 2.80 2.43 -28.62
N CYS A 276 2.10 1.49 -29.24
CA CYS A 276 1.87 0.17 -28.65
C CYS A 276 1.95 -0.90 -29.74
N PRO A 277 2.75 -1.97 -29.54
CA PRO A 277 3.06 -2.96 -30.60
C PRO A 277 1.87 -3.84 -30.99
N GLY A 278 0.79 -3.88 -30.19
CA GLY A 278 -0.40 -4.69 -30.47
C GLY A 278 -1.43 -4.58 -29.35
N ASP A 279 -2.34 -5.55 -29.26
CA ASP A 279 -3.21 -5.70 -28.10
C ASP A 279 -2.48 -6.51 -27.02
N ILE A 280 -2.40 -5.93 -25.83
CA ILE A 280 -1.72 -6.52 -24.67
C ILE A 280 -2.78 -6.78 -23.63
N GLU A 281 -3.09 -8.06 -23.43
CA GLU A 281 -4.00 -8.54 -22.39
C GLU A 281 -3.22 -9.16 -21.23
N PHE A 282 -3.59 -8.82 -20.00
CA PHE A 282 -3.08 -9.44 -18.79
C PHE A 282 -4.08 -9.32 -17.63
N MET A 283 -3.85 -10.08 -16.57
CA MET A 283 -4.70 -10.06 -15.39
C MET A 283 -4.36 -8.87 -14.49
N TYR A 284 -5.33 -7.97 -14.28
CA TYR A 284 -5.14 -6.79 -13.45
C TYR A 284 -6.47 -6.23 -12.95
N VAL A 285 -6.41 -5.18 -12.13
CA VAL A 285 -7.58 -4.40 -11.70
C VAL A 285 -7.70 -3.17 -12.60
N PRO A 286 -8.66 -3.14 -13.57
CA PRO A 286 -8.71 -2.09 -14.58
C PRO A 286 -8.84 -0.68 -14.00
N SER A 287 -9.61 -0.52 -12.91
CA SER A 287 -9.79 0.78 -12.24
C SER A 287 -8.49 1.32 -11.62
N HIS A 288 -7.62 0.44 -11.11
CA HIS A 288 -6.32 0.86 -10.57
C HIS A 288 -5.38 1.32 -11.68
N LEU A 289 -5.35 0.59 -12.80
CA LEU A 289 -4.56 0.98 -13.98
C LEU A 289 -5.04 2.30 -14.55
N MET A 290 -6.36 2.45 -14.70
CA MET A 290 -6.99 3.68 -15.17
C MET A 290 -6.58 4.87 -14.29
N HIS A 291 -6.68 4.73 -12.97
CA HIS A 291 -6.31 5.80 -12.03
C HIS A 291 -4.85 6.23 -12.19
N MET A 292 -3.89 5.28 -12.23
CA MET A 292 -2.47 5.61 -12.40
C MET A 292 -2.17 6.30 -13.72
N VAL A 293 -2.70 5.78 -14.84
CA VAL A 293 -2.45 6.35 -16.17
C VAL A 293 -3.10 7.74 -16.29
N PHE A 294 -4.32 7.89 -15.79
CA PHE A 294 -5.04 9.16 -15.77
C PHE A 294 -4.30 10.24 -14.98
N GLU A 295 -3.83 9.95 -13.76
CA GLU A 295 -3.07 10.90 -12.95
C GLU A 295 -1.75 11.32 -13.61
N LEU A 296 -1.03 10.37 -14.23
CA LEU A 296 0.19 10.68 -14.96
C LEU A 296 -0.08 11.55 -16.19
N LEU A 297 -1.12 11.26 -16.96
CA LEU A 297 -1.52 12.05 -18.11
C LEU A 297 -1.96 13.46 -17.72
N LYS A 298 -2.75 13.62 -16.66
CA LYS A 298 -3.10 14.94 -16.15
C LYS A 298 -1.85 15.76 -15.85
N ASN A 299 -0.88 15.20 -15.13
CA ASN A 299 0.36 15.91 -14.80
C ASN A 299 1.16 16.32 -16.04
N SER A 300 1.28 15.44 -17.03
CA SER A 300 1.97 15.74 -18.30
C SER A 300 1.25 16.80 -19.13
N LEU A 301 -0.07 16.69 -19.28
CA LEU A 301 -0.89 17.68 -20.01
C LEU A 301 -0.82 19.05 -19.32
N ARG A 302 -0.95 19.06 -17.99
CA ARG A 302 -0.79 20.25 -17.16
C ARG A 302 0.53 20.96 -17.43
N ALA A 303 1.64 20.22 -17.37
CA ALA A 303 2.98 20.76 -17.54
C ALA A 303 3.19 21.35 -18.95
N VAL A 304 2.65 20.70 -19.99
CA VAL A 304 2.70 21.22 -21.36
C VAL A 304 1.89 22.51 -21.48
N VAL A 305 0.63 22.53 -21.04
CA VAL A 305 -0.21 23.74 -21.15
C VAL A 305 0.37 24.91 -20.35
N GLU A 306 0.83 24.67 -19.12
CA GLU A 306 1.43 25.71 -18.28
C GLU A 306 2.73 26.28 -18.86
N ARG A 307 3.54 25.45 -19.54
CA ARG A 307 4.79 25.89 -20.16
C ARG A 307 4.57 26.76 -21.39
N TYR A 308 3.70 26.31 -22.30
CA TYR A 308 3.55 26.95 -23.61
C TYR A 308 2.48 28.06 -23.59
N GLY A 309 1.55 28.03 -22.64
CA GLY A 309 0.45 28.98 -22.53
C GLY A 309 -0.71 28.65 -23.45
N LYS A 310 -1.85 29.31 -23.22
CA LYS A 310 -3.10 29.07 -23.97
C LYS A 310 -3.00 29.47 -25.45
N ASP A 311 -2.19 30.47 -25.78
CA ASP A 311 -2.02 30.96 -27.16
C ASP A 311 -1.33 29.94 -28.09
N TYR A 312 -0.78 28.86 -27.54
CA TYR A 312 -0.08 27.80 -28.27
C TYR A 312 -0.97 26.57 -28.56
N GLU A 313 -2.29 26.72 -28.42
CA GLU A 313 -3.29 25.66 -28.49
C GLU A 313 -3.22 24.78 -29.74
N ASP A 314 -2.93 25.37 -30.89
CA ASP A 314 -2.83 24.66 -32.17
C ASP A 314 -1.48 23.95 -32.38
N GLU A 315 -0.47 24.26 -31.55
CA GLU A 315 0.91 23.85 -31.77
C GLU A 315 1.53 23.05 -30.61
N TYR A 316 0.78 22.74 -29.54
CA TYR A 316 1.31 22.01 -28.39
C TYR A 316 2.12 20.77 -28.78
N PRO A 317 3.31 20.57 -28.19
CA PRO A 317 4.05 19.33 -28.41
C PRO A 317 3.23 18.15 -27.86
N PRO A 318 3.19 17.02 -28.59
CA PRO A 318 2.37 15.89 -28.19
C PRO A 318 2.99 15.17 -26.99
N VAL A 319 2.13 14.78 -26.04
CA VAL A 319 2.50 13.81 -24.99
C VAL A 319 2.60 12.43 -25.64
N LYS A 320 3.68 11.70 -25.38
CA LYS A 320 3.96 10.41 -26.01
C LYS A 320 3.78 9.30 -24.98
N VAL A 321 2.92 8.32 -25.26
CA VAL A 321 2.69 7.14 -24.44
C VAL A 321 3.24 5.91 -25.14
N ALA A 322 4.33 5.32 -24.63
CA ALA A 322 4.89 4.09 -25.16
C ALA A 322 4.60 2.91 -24.24
N ILE A 323 4.07 1.83 -24.79
CA ILE A 323 3.71 0.62 -24.05
C ILE A 323 4.59 -0.52 -24.54
N ALA A 324 5.34 -1.12 -23.62
CA ALA A 324 6.18 -2.28 -23.87
C ALA A 324 5.79 -3.42 -22.94
N HIS A 325 5.86 -4.66 -23.42
CA HIS A 325 5.66 -5.84 -22.59
C HIS A 325 6.83 -6.81 -22.73
N GLY A 326 7.30 -7.31 -21.59
CA GLY A 326 8.28 -8.38 -21.47
C GLY A 326 7.63 -9.68 -21.00
N LYS A 327 8.49 -10.61 -20.55
CA LYS A 327 8.08 -11.87 -19.90
C LYS A 327 7.49 -11.63 -18.52
N GLU A 328 8.12 -10.75 -17.75
CA GLU A 328 7.79 -10.50 -16.34
C GLU A 328 7.06 -9.17 -16.15
N ASP A 329 7.46 -8.14 -16.89
CA ASP A 329 6.94 -6.78 -16.71
C ASP A 329 6.15 -6.28 -17.90
N ILE A 330 5.20 -5.41 -17.61
CA ILE A 330 4.62 -4.48 -18.58
C ILE A 330 5.01 -3.06 -18.15
N THR A 331 5.53 -2.27 -19.09
CA THR A 331 5.96 -0.89 -18.83
C THR A 331 5.16 0.08 -19.69
N ILE A 332 4.59 1.09 -19.05
CA ILE A 332 3.97 2.26 -19.70
C ILE A 332 4.88 3.45 -19.45
N LYS A 333 5.41 4.03 -20.53
CA LYS A 333 6.21 5.25 -20.50
C LYS A 333 5.37 6.43 -20.98
N ILE A 334 5.21 7.46 -20.16
CA ILE A 334 4.54 8.72 -20.53
C ILE A 334 5.61 9.82 -20.58
N SER A 335 5.78 10.45 -21.73
CA SER A 335 6.78 11.46 -21.99
C SER A 335 6.12 12.77 -22.39
N ASP A 336 6.49 13.86 -21.72
CA ASP A 336 6.06 15.22 -22.05
C ASP A 336 7.24 16.14 -22.37
N GLU A 337 6.92 17.29 -22.96
CA GLU A 337 7.84 18.40 -23.19
C GLU A 337 7.45 19.60 -22.30
N GLY A 338 6.92 19.32 -21.10
CA GLY A 338 6.36 20.30 -20.16
C GLY A 338 7.39 21.09 -19.35
N GLY A 339 8.67 21.08 -19.74
CA GLY A 339 9.72 21.88 -19.09
C GLY A 339 10.48 21.17 -17.98
N GLY A 340 9.99 20.02 -17.53
CA GLY A 340 10.69 19.18 -16.56
C GLY A 340 10.73 19.75 -15.15
N VAL A 341 11.10 18.89 -14.22
CA VAL A 341 11.37 19.16 -12.80
C VAL A 341 12.89 19.26 -12.57
N PRO A 342 13.37 20.31 -11.86
CA PRO A 342 14.76 20.44 -11.43
C PRO A 342 15.22 19.25 -10.57
N ARG A 343 16.52 18.93 -10.59
CA ARG A 343 17.06 17.78 -9.81
C ARG A 343 16.76 17.86 -8.31
N SER A 344 16.75 19.05 -7.74
CA SER A 344 16.40 19.30 -6.33
C SER A 344 14.91 19.06 -6.02
N GLY A 345 14.03 19.15 -7.02
CA GLY A 345 12.59 18.92 -6.88
C GLY A 345 12.19 17.46 -6.98
N ILE A 346 13.01 16.59 -7.60
CA ILE A 346 12.67 15.18 -7.84
C ILE A 346 12.37 14.38 -6.55
N PRO A 347 13.10 14.54 -5.44
CA PRO A 347 12.71 13.88 -4.20
C PRO A 347 11.36 14.40 -3.66
N LEU A 348 11.05 15.68 -3.89
CA LEU A 348 9.90 16.36 -3.32
C LEU A 348 8.59 15.96 -4.00
N VAL A 349 8.59 15.62 -5.30
CA VAL A 349 7.35 15.21 -6.02
C VAL A 349 6.73 13.92 -5.47
N TRP A 350 7.50 13.16 -4.69
CA TRP A 350 7.02 11.95 -4.00
C TRP A 350 6.46 12.25 -2.60
N THR A 351 6.54 13.50 -2.14
CA THR A 351 6.09 13.88 -0.80
C THR A 351 4.67 14.43 -0.81
N TYR A 352 3.88 14.10 0.21
CA TYR A 352 2.46 14.48 0.27
C TYR A 352 2.21 15.97 0.59
N MET A 353 3.22 16.71 1.06
CA MET A 353 3.09 18.16 1.33
C MET A 353 3.58 19.05 0.17
N TYR A 354 4.12 18.46 -0.89
CA TYR A 354 4.64 19.18 -2.04
C TYR A 354 3.61 19.18 -3.18
N THR A 355 3.18 20.38 -3.56
CA THR A 355 2.35 20.60 -4.75
C THR A 355 2.80 21.88 -5.43
N THR A 356 2.78 21.87 -6.76
CA THR A 356 3.02 23.05 -7.60
C THR A 356 1.71 23.78 -7.94
N ALA A 357 0.56 23.30 -7.44
CA ALA A 357 -0.74 23.95 -7.62
C ALA A 357 -0.88 25.18 -6.71
N LYS A 358 -1.56 26.24 -7.15
CA LYS A 358 -1.81 27.42 -6.31
C LYS A 358 -2.94 27.09 -5.33
N ARG A 359 -2.89 27.67 -4.11
CA ARG A 359 -3.92 27.45 -3.07
C ARG A 359 -5.35 27.79 -3.51
N GLN A 360 -5.51 28.68 -4.48
CA GLN A 360 -6.82 29.07 -5.03
C GLN A 360 -7.47 27.96 -5.88
N ASP A 361 -6.68 27.00 -6.37
CA ASP A 361 -7.15 25.85 -7.17
C ASP A 361 -7.60 24.67 -6.27
N ILE A 362 -7.35 24.76 -4.95
CA ILE A 362 -7.80 23.79 -3.96
C ILE A 362 -9.21 24.20 -3.52
N GLU A 363 -10.21 23.89 -4.36
CA GLU A 363 -11.60 24.00 -3.94
C GLU A 363 -11.81 23.16 -2.68
N ARG A 364 -12.55 23.71 -1.69
CA ARG A 364 -12.99 22.88 -0.55
C ARG A 364 -13.75 21.69 -1.15
N PRO A 365 -13.35 20.45 -0.89
CA PRO A 365 -14.06 19.32 -1.46
C PRO A 365 -15.50 19.37 -0.97
N ASP A 366 -16.44 19.54 -1.88
CA ASP A 366 -17.84 19.22 -1.60
C ASP A 366 -17.88 17.76 -1.11
N GLU A 367 -18.64 17.49 -0.04
CA GLU A 367 -18.66 16.18 0.63
C GLU A 367 -19.09 15.03 -0.31
N ASP A 368 -19.63 15.35 -1.50
CA ASP A 368 -20.12 14.42 -2.52
C ASP A 368 -19.12 14.11 -3.67
N ARG A 369 -17.89 14.65 -3.66
CA ARG A 369 -16.93 14.34 -4.73
C ARG A 369 -16.29 12.95 -4.53
N SER A 370 -16.58 12.02 -5.45
CA SER A 370 -15.92 10.72 -5.53
C SER A 370 -14.44 10.84 -5.97
N ASP A 371 -13.62 9.81 -5.70
CA ASP A 371 -12.22 9.69 -6.17
C ASP A 371 -12.07 9.93 -7.70
N PHE A 372 -13.15 9.85 -8.48
CA PHE A 372 -13.16 10.02 -9.94
C PHE A 372 -13.41 11.46 -10.43
N ASN A 373 -13.92 12.38 -9.58
CA ASN A 373 -14.14 13.79 -9.95
C ASN A 373 -13.02 14.69 -9.40
N ALA A 374 -11.77 14.31 -9.69
CA ALA A 374 -10.60 15.01 -9.20
C ALA A 374 -10.23 16.20 -10.11
N PRO A 375 -9.95 17.40 -9.54
CA PRO A 375 -9.53 18.56 -10.32
C PRO A 375 -8.19 18.30 -11.06
N MET A 376 -7.90 19.16 -12.05
CA MET A 376 -6.68 19.06 -12.89
C MET A 376 -5.40 19.09 -12.05
N ALA A 377 -5.39 19.89 -10.99
CA ALA A 377 -4.35 19.93 -9.98
C ALA A 377 -5.00 19.95 -8.57
N GLY A 378 -4.29 19.43 -7.56
CA GLY A 378 -4.84 19.31 -6.21
C GLY A 378 -3.76 19.26 -5.13
N PHE A 379 -4.01 18.45 -4.10
CA PHE A 379 -3.20 18.39 -2.87
C PHE A 379 -1.77 17.83 -3.04
N GLY A 380 -1.35 17.42 -4.24
CA GLY A 380 -0.02 16.81 -4.48
C GLY A 380 0.02 15.29 -4.23
N TYR A 381 -1.14 14.64 -4.11
CA TYR A 381 -1.24 13.22 -3.77
C TYR A 381 -1.18 12.27 -4.99
N GLY A 382 -1.37 12.77 -6.21
CA GLY A 382 -1.51 11.94 -7.42
C GLY A 382 -0.30 11.05 -7.69
N LEU A 383 0.92 11.61 -7.69
CA LEU A 383 2.16 10.87 -7.96
C LEU A 383 2.50 9.85 -6.84
N PRO A 384 2.52 10.24 -5.54
CA PRO A 384 2.75 9.29 -4.46
C PRO A 384 1.73 8.14 -4.45
N LEU A 385 0.44 8.44 -4.60
CA LEU A 385 -0.60 7.41 -4.60
C LEU A 385 -0.51 6.50 -5.83
N SER A 386 -0.24 7.05 -7.03
CA SER A 386 -0.04 6.23 -8.23
C SER A 386 1.14 5.26 -8.07
N ARG A 387 2.22 5.69 -7.41
CA ARG A 387 3.35 4.81 -7.08
C ARG A 387 2.94 3.69 -6.11
N LEU A 388 2.12 4.00 -5.11
CA LEU A 388 1.55 2.99 -4.22
C LEU A 388 0.67 1.98 -4.97
N TYR A 389 -0.20 2.43 -5.89
CA TYR A 389 -0.99 1.53 -6.75
C TYR A 389 -0.13 0.57 -7.55
N ALA A 390 0.97 1.06 -8.13
CA ALA A 390 1.90 0.21 -8.87
C ALA A 390 2.54 -0.85 -7.95
N ARG A 391 3.05 -0.40 -6.79
CA ARG A 391 3.77 -1.24 -5.82
C ARG A 391 2.89 -2.29 -5.15
N TYR A 392 1.60 -2.00 -4.94
CA TYR A 392 0.69 -2.93 -4.27
C TYR A 392 0.63 -4.31 -4.96
N PHE A 393 0.81 -4.37 -6.28
CA PHE A 393 0.88 -5.63 -7.03
C PHE A 393 2.26 -5.94 -7.61
N GLY A 394 3.34 -5.46 -6.99
CA GLY A 394 4.72 -5.78 -7.37
C GLY A 394 5.26 -5.00 -8.57
N GLY A 395 4.64 -3.88 -8.91
CA GLY A 395 5.17 -2.90 -9.86
C GLY A 395 5.95 -1.76 -9.19
N ASP A 396 6.23 -0.70 -9.93
CA ASP A 396 6.80 0.55 -9.41
C ASP A 396 6.50 1.72 -10.36
N LEU A 397 6.66 2.94 -9.87
CA LEU A 397 6.58 4.16 -10.68
C LEU A 397 7.87 4.96 -10.49
N LYS A 398 8.52 5.32 -11.60
CA LYS A 398 9.75 6.10 -11.62
C LYS A 398 9.61 7.33 -12.51
N LEU A 399 10.28 8.41 -12.15
CA LEU A 399 10.34 9.65 -12.94
C LEU A 399 11.78 9.93 -13.33
N ILE A 400 11.98 10.30 -14.59
CA ILE A 400 13.24 10.82 -15.12
C ILE A 400 12.91 12.16 -15.77
N SER A 401 13.51 13.23 -15.29
CA SER A 401 13.21 14.59 -15.73
C SER A 401 14.44 15.28 -16.27
N MET A 402 14.24 16.11 -17.29
CA MET A 402 15.23 17.02 -17.85
C MET A 402 14.71 18.44 -17.72
N GLU A 403 15.24 19.18 -16.73
CA GLU A 403 14.91 20.59 -16.50
C GLU A 403 15.16 21.43 -17.77
N GLY A 404 14.18 22.25 -18.13
CA GLY A 404 14.15 23.01 -19.38
C GLY A 404 13.61 22.23 -20.59
N TYR A 405 13.32 20.93 -20.46
CA TYR A 405 12.81 20.11 -21.57
C TYR A 405 11.51 19.38 -21.24
N GLY A 406 11.49 18.46 -20.27
CA GLY A 406 10.33 17.59 -20.09
C GLY A 406 10.56 16.44 -19.12
N THR A 407 9.53 15.63 -18.93
CA THR A 407 9.54 14.52 -17.97
C THR A 407 9.11 13.21 -18.62
N ASP A 408 9.82 12.13 -18.28
CA ASP A 408 9.45 10.75 -18.56
C ASP A 408 8.99 10.05 -17.27
N ALA A 409 7.76 9.54 -17.27
CA ALA A 409 7.23 8.67 -16.22
C ALA A 409 7.21 7.21 -16.69
N TYR A 410 7.83 6.32 -15.92
CA TYR A 410 7.90 4.89 -16.17
C TYR A 410 7.05 4.14 -15.14
N LEU A 411 5.89 3.66 -15.56
CA LEU A 411 5.00 2.82 -14.77
C LEU A 411 5.27 1.35 -15.11
N HIS A 412 5.80 0.60 -14.15
CA HIS A 412 6.06 -0.84 -14.24
C HIS A 412 4.94 -1.62 -13.56
N LEU A 413 4.43 -2.66 -14.22
CA LEU A 413 3.37 -3.52 -13.74
C LEU A 413 3.83 -4.98 -13.80
N ASN A 414 3.63 -5.73 -12.71
CA ASN A 414 3.92 -7.16 -12.68
C ASN A 414 2.90 -7.94 -13.54
N ARG A 415 3.38 -8.64 -14.56
CA ARG A 415 2.56 -9.46 -15.46
C ARG A 415 2.12 -10.79 -14.84
N LEU A 416 2.90 -11.34 -13.91
CA LEU A 416 2.70 -12.68 -13.35
C LEU A 416 1.60 -12.71 -12.28
N SER A 417 1.29 -11.55 -11.69
CA SER A 417 0.28 -11.34 -10.63
C SER A 417 0.42 -12.30 -9.44
N ASN A 418 1.64 -12.80 -9.21
CA ASN A 418 1.99 -13.74 -8.15
C ASN A 418 2.58 -13.04 -6.91
N SER A 419 2.74 -11.72 -6.94
CA SER A 419 3.14 -10.94 -5.77
C SER A 419 1.99 -10.89 -4.76
N ASP A 420 2.31 -11.13 -3.50
CA ASP A 420 1.39 -10.86 -2.41
C ASP A 420 1.24 -9.36 -2.18
N GLU A 421 0.11 -8.95 -1.59
CA GLU A 421 -0.03 -7.58 -1.14
C GLU A 421 1.07 -7.27 -0.11
N PRO A 422 1.69 -6.07 -0.16
CA PRO A 422 2.66 -5.66 0.83
C PRO A 422 1.92 -5.38 2.14
N LEU A 423 1.90 -6.37 3.03
CA LEU A 423 1.45 -6.16 4.39
C LEU A 423 2.49 -5.33 5.13
N ILE A 424 2.01 -4.25 5.70
CA ILE A 424 2.76 -3.54 6.72
C ILE A 424 2.43 -4.26 8.01
N GLU A 425 3.37 -5.07 8.48
CA GLU A 425 3.38 -5.36 9.90
C GLU A 425 3.43 -4.01 10.59
N LEU A 426 2.48 -3.76 11.49
CA LEU A 426 2.82 -2.96 12.64
C LEU A 426 4.08 -3.64 13.14
N ILE A 427 5.23 -3.03 12.89
CA ILE A 427 6.26 -2.97 13.89
C ILE A 427 5.46 -2.35 15.04
N SER A 428 4.77 -3.21 15.81
CA SER A 428 4.92 -3.14 17.24
C SER A 428 6.41 -2.94 17.31
N ILE A 429 6.77 -1.70 17.57
CA ILE A 429 7.72 -1.38 18.60
C ILE A 429 7.70 -2.62 19.50
N MET A 430 8.55 -3.58 19.15
CA MET A 430 8.82 -4.73 19.98
C MET A 430 9.69 -4.22 21.13
N ASN A 431 9.66 -2.92 21.46
CA ASN A 431 10.18 -2.35 22.70
C ASN A 431 9.40 -2.85 23.93
N GLU A 432 8.45 -3.78 23.82
CA GLU A 432 8.08 -4.57 25.00
C GLU A 432 9.08 -5.71 25.28
N ASP A 433 9.95 -6.10 24.33
CA ASP A 433 11.00 -7.12 24.56
C ASP A 433 12.40 -6.80 23.99
N THR A 434 12.58 -5.80 23.12
CA THR A 434 13.91 -5.39 22.59
C THR A 434 14.68 -4.46 23.52
N ASP A 435 14.05 -3.97 24.60
CA ASP A 435 14.74 -3.25 25.68
C ASP A 435 15.73 -4.14 26.45
N ASN A 436 15.80 -5.45 26.15
CA ASN A 436 16.64 -6.40 26.87
C ASN A 436 17.77 -7.05 26.08
N VAL A 437 18.06 -6.63 24.84
CA VAL A 437 19.38 -6.98 24.25
C VAL A 437 20.39 -5.94 24.71
N THR A 438 20.81 -6.06 25.96
CA THR A 438 21.91 -5.28 26.54
C THR A 438 23.19 -6.11 26.48
N PHE A 439 24.28 -5.50 25.99
CA PHE A 439 25.61 -6.08 26.23
C PHE A 439 25.97 -5.88 27.70
N PRO A 440 26.66 -6.83 28.36
CA PRO A 440 27.07 -6.64 29.74
C PRO A 440 27.90 -5.36 29.87
N THR A 441 27.56 -4.53 30.85
CA THR A 441 28.24 -3.24 31.06
C THR A 441 29.74 -3.43 31.28
N GLU A 442 30.14 -4.53 31.94
CA GLU A 442 31.56 -4.85 32.10
C GLU A 442 32.26 -5.13 30.77
N THR A 443 31.58 -5.78 29.82
CA THR A 443 32.12 -6.09 28.50
C THR A 443 32.39 -4.82 27.71
N ILE A 444 31.43 -3.88 27.67
CA ILE A 444 31.62 -2.60 26.97
C ILE A 444 32.72 -1.77 27.63
N GLN A 445 32.77 -1.73 28.97
CA GLN A 445 33.85 -1.05 29.68
C GLN A 445 35.22 -1.69 29.40
N ALA A 446 35.29 -3.02 29.26
CA ALA A 446 36.52 -3.71 28.89
C ALA A 446 36.96 -3.37 27.45
N VAL A 447 36.01 -3.31 26.49
CA VAL A 447 36.28 -2.89 25.11
C VAL A 447 36.84 -1.47 25.08
N PHE A 448 36.22 -0.53 25.80
CA PHE A 448 36.71 0.84 25.88
C PHE A 448 38.11 0.97 26.47
N LYS A 449 38.43 0.16 27.50
CA LYS A 449 39.76 0.14 28.12
C LYS A 449 40.87 -0.26 27.15
N ASN A 450 40.58 -1.00 26.08
CA ASN A 450 41.58 -1.32 25.05
C ASN A 450 42.08 -0.07 24.32
N SER A 451 41.29 1.02 24.32
CA SER A 451 41.60 2.26 23.60
C SER A 451 42.00 3.42 24.52
N TRP A 452 41.94 3.25 25.85
CA TRP A 452 42.26 4.31 26.81
C TRP A 452 43.69 4.22 27.31
N LYS A 453 44.35 5.37 27.46
CA LYS A 453 45.71 5.47 27.99
C LYS A 453 45.78 5.32 29.51
N GLU A 454 44.71 5.69 30.22
CA GLU A 454 44.64 5.66 31.68
C GLU A 454 43.68 4.56 32.17
N SER A 455 44.14 3.74 33.10
CA SER A 455 43.37 2.60 33.62
C SER A 455 42.20 3.00 34.55
N SER A 456 42.17 4.25 35.00
CA SER A 456 41.13 4.84 35.84
C SER A 456 39.95 5.44 35.04
N THR A 457 40.11 5.64 33.73
CA THR A 457 39.04 6.17 32.87
C THR A 457 37.85 5.22 32.86
N LYS A 458 36.63 5.78 32.91
CA LYS A 458 35.37 5.04 32.83
C LYS A 458 34.42 5.75 31.87
N ALA A 459 33.64 4.97 31.13
CA ALA A 459 32.59 5.49 30.27
C ALA A 459 31.40 5.89 31.15
N ASN A 460 30.80 7.04 30.85
CA ASN A 460 29.57 7.44 31.53
C ASN A 460 28.39 6.57 31.02
N LYS A 461 27.25 6.65 31.73
CA LYS A 461 26.07 5.83 31.44
C LYS A 461 25.58 6.00 30.00
N ASP A 462 25.53 7.23 29.51
CA ASP A 462 25.01 7.54 28.17
C ASP A 462 25.95 7.03 27.07
N SER A 463 27.27 7.12 27.28
CA SER A 463 28.27 6.54 26.36
C SER A 463 28.19 5.03 26.32
N ILE A 464 27.92 4.36 27.45
CA ILE A 464 27.72 2.91 27.50
C ILE A 464 26.47 2.53 26.71
N GLN A 465 25.36 3.25 26.93
CA GLN A 465 24.09 2.99 26.24
C GLN A 465 24.20 3.21 24.72
N LEU A 466 24.83 4.32 24.31
CA LEU A 466 25.07 4.59 22.89
C LEU A 466 25.95 3.51 22.24
N SER A 467 26.95 3.00 22.97
CA SER A 467 27.85 1.95 22.48
C SER A 467 27.15 0.60 22.39
N CYS A 468 26.23 0.29 23.31
CA CYS A 468 25.36 -0.88 23.19
C CYS A 468 24.58 -0.83 21.87
N GLU A 469 23.95 0.31 21.57
CA GLU A 469 23.19 0.48 20.34
C GLU A 469 24.06 0.40 19.10
N PHE A 470 25.25 1.02 19.12
CA PHE A 470 26.18 0.96 18.00
C PHE A 470 26.65 -0.48 17.74
N LEU A 471 27.04 -1.22 18.78
CA LEU A 471 27.43 -2.63 18.67
C LEU A 471 26.27 -3.51 18.22
N ARG A 472 25.04 -3.21 18.67
CA ARG A 472 23.84 -3.93 18.24
C ARG A 472 23.61 -3.74 16.75
N LEU A 473 23.66 -2.50 16.25
CA LEU A 473 23.52 -2.17 14.83
C LEU A 473 24.63 -2.80 14.00
N PHE A 474 25.89 -2.66 14.44
CA PHE A 474 27.05 -3.25 13.78
C PHE A 474 26.93 -4.77 13.66
N THR A 475 26.58 -5.46 14.76
CA THR A 475 26.44 -6.92 14.78
C THR A 475 25.27 -7.39 13.92
N THR A 476 24.16 -6.66 13.97
CA THR A 476 22.96 -6.96 13.17
C THR A 476 23.28 -6.84 11.68
N GLU A 477 23.92 -5.74 11.26
CA GLU A 477 24.32 -5.51 9.88
C GLU A 477 25.35 -6.56 9.41
N ALA A 478 26.32 -6.91 10.27
CA ALA A 478 27.29 -7.95 9.99
C ALA A 478 26.64 -9.30 9.68
N VAL A 479 25.67 -9.71 10.52
CA VAL A 479 24.90 -10.95 10.35
C VAL A 479 24.10 -10.92 9.06
N HIS A 480 23.44 -9.80 8.73
CA HIS A 480 22.66 -9.66 7.51
C HIS A 480 23.52 -9.75 6.25
N ARG A 481 24.66 -9.03 6.21
CA ARG A 481 25.56 -9.03 5.05
C ARG A 481 26.23 -10.39 4.87
N ALA A 482 26.68 -11.02 5.96
CA ALA A 482 27.26 -12.35 5.92
C ALA A 482 26.24 -13.41 5.44
N ALA A 483 24.97 -13.28 5.82
CA ALA A 483 23.90 -14.15 5.35
C ALA A 483 23.63 -13.96 3.85
N ALA A 484 23.61 -12.71 3.38
CA ALA A 484 23.42 -12.38 1.96
C ALA A 484 24.57 -12.85 1.06
N GLU A 485 25.79 -12.94 1.58
CA GLU A 485 26.95 -13.49 0.86
C GLU A 485 26.90 -15.03 0.81
N THR A 486 26.46 -15.65 1.90
CA THR A 486 26.28 -17.12 1.96
C THR A 486 25.18 -17.60 1.00
N ASP A 487 24.10 -16.83 0.84
CA ASP A 487 23.02 -17.12 -0.12
C ASP A 487 23.47 -17.06 -1.60
N ARG A 488 24.64 -16.47 -1.92
CA ARG A 488 25.20 -16.44 -3.28
C ARG A 488 26.05 -17.67 -3.61
N SER A 489 26.43 -18.47 -2.61
CA SER A 489 27.54 -19.42 -2.76
C SER A 489 27.19 -20.92 -2.63
N THR A 490 26.02 -21.35 -2.11
CA THR A 490 25.70 -22.80 -2.00
C THR A 490 24.21 -23.18 -2.10
N ASP A 491 23.99 -24.41 -2.59
CA ASP A 491 22.71 -25.13 -2.71
C ASP A 491 22.12 -25.49 -1.32
N ASN A 492 21.06 -24.76 -0.96
CA ASN A 492 19.85 -25.09 -0.19
C ASN A 492 19.76 -26.17 0.91
N GLU A 493 20.84 -26.60 1.58
CA GLU A 493 20.71 -27.37 2.83
C GLU A 493 21.65 -26.87 3.94
N SER A 494 21.05 -26.32 5.00
CA SER A 494 21.67 -25.83 6.26
C SER A 494 22.31 -24.44 6.20
N LYS A 495 21.50 -23.38 6.36
CA LYS A 495 21.96 -21.99 6.51
C LYS A 495 22.69 -21.76 7.83
N ARG A 496 23.96 -22.14 7.91
CA ARG A 496 24.85 -21.80 9.03
C ARG A 496 25.82 -20.73 8.57
N LEU A 497 25.85 -19.59 9.27
CA LEU A 497 26.87 -18.57 9.04
C LEU A 497 28.23 -19.14 9.39
N MET A 498 29.12 -19.13 8.40
CA MET A 498 30.50 -19.55 8.54
C MET A 498 31.37 -18.32 8.78
N THR A 499 32.51 -18.50 9.45
CA THR A 499 33.46 -17.42 9.77
C THR A 499 33.94 -16.69 8.52
N GLU A 500 34.11 -17.43 7.42
CA GLU A 500 34.54 -16.96 6.11
C GLU A 500 33.56 -15.94 5.51
N SER A 501 32.25 -16.11 5.73
CA SER A 501 31.22 -15.17 5.25
C SER A 501 31.30 -13.82 5.96
N LEU A 502 31.73 -13.82 7.22
CA LEU A 502 31.94 -12.60 7.98
C LEU A 502 33.23 -11.90 7.54
N GLU A 503 34.32 -12.65 7.33
CA GLU A 503 35.61 -12.12 6.88
C GLU A 503 35.50 -11.39 5.53
N GLN A 504 34.67 -11.90 4.62
CA GLN A 504 34.46 -11.29 3.30
C GLN A 504 33.75 -9.94 3.35
N ILE A 505 32.79 -9.77 4.28
CA ILE A 505 32.02 -8.52 4.38
C ILE A 505 32.65 -7.51 5.34
N LEU A 506 33.59 -7.95 6.19
CA LEU A 506 34.21 -7.13 7.23
C LEU A 506 34.87 -5.84 6.71
N PRO A 507 35.65 -5.83 5.60
CA PRO A 507 36.29 -4.61 5.12
C PRO A 507 35.28 -3.51 4.73
N GLN A 508 34.19 -3.87 4.05
CA GLN A 508 33.15 -2.91 3.67
C GLN A 508 32.28 -2.52 4.87
N LEU A 509 31.98 -3.47 5.75
CA LEU A 509 31.23 -3.19 6.98
C LEU A 509 31.95 -2.16 7.87
N LEU A 510 33.28 -2.27 7.99
CA LEU A 510 34.11 -1.32 8.74
C LEU A 510 34.32 0.03 8.04
N LEU A 511 34.02 0.16 6.75
CA LEU A 511 34.04 1.44 6.05
C LEU A 511 32.71 2.19 6.20
N ASP A 512 31.61 1.46 6.33
CA ASP A 512 30.26 2.02 6.44
C ASP A 512 29.92 2.47 7.89
N PHE A 513 30.64 1.92 8.89
CA PHE A 513 30.54 2.25 10.32
C PHE A 513 31.80 2.96 10.79
#